data_AF-A0A8K1DBX2-F1
#
_entry.id   AF-A0A8K1DBX2-F1
#
_cell.length_a   1.000
_cell.length_b   1.000
_cell.length_c   1.000
_cell.angle_alpha   90.00
_cell.angle_beta   90.00
_cell.angle_gamma   90.00
#
_symmetry.space_group_name_H-M   'P 1'
#
loop_
_entity.id
_entity.type
_entity.pdbx_description
1 polymer ?
#
loop_
_entity_poly.entity_id
_entity_poly.type
_entity_poly.pdbx_seq_one_letter_code
_entity_poly.pdbx_strand_id
1 'polypeptide(L)' 'MAYENVIIIVVVIAVLIFGAKKIPELARTFGKAKGEYEKGRIEADKELKEFKDKEELK' A
#
# COMPACT_ATOMS: atom_id res chain seq x y z
N MET A 1 15.80 9.07 29.66
CA MET A 1 17.05 9.11 28.86
C MET A 1 17.44 7.76 28.21
N ALA A 2 16.85 6.60 28.56
CA ALA A 2 17.16 5.32 27.88
C ALA A 2 16.08 4.87 26.87
N TYR A 3 14.93 5.55 26.82
CA TYR A 3 13.74 5.08 26.09
C TYR A 3 13.73 5.46 24.61
N GLU A 4 14.51 6.46 24.21
CA GLU A 4 14.55 6.98 22.84
C GLU A 4 15.05 5.92 21.84
N ASN A 5 15.92 5.01 22.31
CA ASN A 5 16.52 3.96 21.50
C ASN A 5 15.68 2.68 21.42
N VAL A 6 14.55 2.60 22.14
CA VAL A 6 13.69 1.40 22.17
C VAL A 6 13.16 1.07 20.78
N ILE A 7 12.85 2.08 19.97
CA ILE A 7 12.37 1.90 18.60
C ILE A 7 13.41 1.13 17.76
N ILE A 8 14.70 1.48 17.88
CA ILE A 8 15.78 0.81 17.14
C ILE A 8 15.90 -0.64 17.58
N ILE A 9 15.86 -0.91 18.89
CA ILE A 9 15.96 -2.27 19.44
C ILE A 9 14.82 -3.15 18.92
N VAL A 10 13.59 -2.62 18.92
CA VAL A 10 12.42 -3.35 18.41
C VAL A 10 12.55 -3.65 16.92
N VAL A 11 13.01 -2.67 16.12
CA VAL A 11 13.25 -2.86 14.68
C VAL A 11 14.31 -3.92 14.43
N VAL A 12 15.42 -3.92 15.19
CA VAL A 12 16.47 -4.93 15.05
C VAL A 12 15.95 -6.32 15.38
N ILE A 13 15.21 -6.48 16.48
CA ILE A 13 14.59 -7.78 16.84
C ILE A 13 13.63 -8.24 15.75
N ALA A 14 12.79 -7.34 15.23
CA ALA A 14 11.89 -7.67 14.12
C ALA A 14 12.67 -8.12 12.87
N VAL A 15 13.75 -7.42 12.50
CA VAL A 15 14.59 -7.80 11.36
C VAL A 15 15.28 -9.14 11.58
N LEU A 16 15.66 -9.49 12.81
CA LEU A 16 16.25 -10.79 13.13
C LEU A 16 15.23 -11.93 13.02
N ILE A 17 13.98 -11.71 13.47
CA ILE A 17 12.91 -12.70 13.39
C ILE A 17 12.45 -12.90 11.94
N PHE A 18 12.19 -11.81 11.22
CA PHE A 18 11.64 -11.86 9.87
C PHE A 18 12.73 -12.00 8.79
N GLY A 19 13.98 -11.68 9.11
CA GLY A 19 15.10 -11.61 8.17
C GLY A 19 15.10 -10.33 7.33
N ALA A 20 16.30 -9.79 7.05
CA ALA A 20 16.49 -8.58 6.25
C ALA A 20 15.89 -8.66 4.83
N LYS A 21 15.71 -9.87 4.27
CA LYS A 21 15.11 -10.08 2.95
C LYS A 21 13.58 -9.91 2.94
N LYS A 22 12.88 -10.05 4.07
CA LYS A 22 11.41 -9.92 4.10
C LYS A 22 10.94 -8.47 3.98
N ILE A 23 11.72 -7.51 4.47
CA ILE A 23 11.40 -6.08 4.33
C ILE A 23 11.27 -5.64 2.85
N PRO A 24 12.27 -5.88 1.96
CA PRO A 24 12.14 -5.52 0.55
C PRO A 24 11.08 -6.35 -0.19
N GLU A 25 10.87 -7.61 0.19
CA GLU A 25 9.83 -8.47 -0.39
C GLU A 25 8.41 -7.94 -0.07
N LEU A 26 8.16 -7.56 1.19
CA LEU A 26 6.91 -6.93 1.63
C LEU A 26 6.69 -5.59 0.95
N ALA A 27 7.72 -4.72 0.88
CA ALA A 27 7.62 -3.46 0.18
C ALA A 27 7.27 -3.64 -1.31
N ARG A 28 7.88 -4.62 -1.98
CA ARG A 28 7.62 -4.90 -3.41
C ARG A 28 6.21 -5.46 -3.64
N THR A 29 5.76 -6.40 -2.81
CA THR A 29 4.43 -7.01 -2.93
C THR A 29 3.32 -6.01 -2.57
N PHE A 30 3.48 -5.28 -1.47
CA PHE A 30 2.57 -4.23 -1.05
C PHE A 30 2.53 -3.08 -2.06
N GLY A 31 3.68 -2.68 -2.61
CA GLY A 31 3.77 -1.66 -3.66
C GLY A 31 3.01 -2.05 -4.94
N LYS A 32 3.13 -3.32 -5.37
CA LYS A 32 2.35 -3.85 -6.49
C LYS A 32 0.85 -3.86 -6.18
N ALA A 33 0.45 -4.38 -5.02
CA ALA A 33 -0.96 -4.43 -4.62
C ALA A 33 -1.59 -3.03 -4.56
N LYS A 34 -0.89 -2.06 -3.96
CA LYS A 34 -1.32 -0.66 -3.93
C LYS A 34 -1.42 -0.05 -5.33
N GLY A 35 -0.45 -0.35 -6.20
CA GLY A 35 -0.45 0.14 -7.59
C GLY A 35 -1.63 -0.38 -8.41
N GLU A 36 -1.92 -1.68 -8.34
CA GLU A 36 -3.08 -2.27 -9.02
C GLU A 36 -4.40 -1.78 -8.43
N TYR A 37 -4.48 -1.62 -7.11
CA TYR A 37 -5.67 -1.04 -6.45
C TYR A 37 -5.96 0.39 -6.93
N GLU A 38 -4.93 1.24 -7.01
CA GLU A 38 -5.10 2.63 -7.43
C GLU A 38 -5.56 2.73 -8.90
N LYS A 39 -5.01 1.90 -9.78
CA LYS A 39 -5.47 1.82 -11.19
C LYS A 39 -6.93 1.41 -11.27
N GLY A 40 -7.31 0.33 -10.58
CA GLY A 40 -8.70 -0.14 -10.55
C GLY A 40 -9.66 0.90 -9.99
N ARG A 41 -9.23 1.67 -8.98
CA ARG A 41 -10.02 2.79 -8.44
C ARG A 41 -10.26 3.88 -9.47
N ILE A 42 -9.21 4.30 -10.19
CA ILE A 42 -9.31 5.33 -11.24
C ILE A 42 -10.23 4.87 -12.38
N GLU A 43 -10.09 3.61 -12.81
CA GLU A 43 -10.95 3.02 -13.85
C GLU A 43 -12.41 2.97 -13.39
N ALA A 44 -12.68 2.52 -12.17
CA ALA A 44 -14.02 2.49 -11.60
C ALA A 44 -14.65 3.89 -11.49
N ASP A 45 -13.89 4.89 -11.02
CA ASP A 45 -14.37 6.28 -10.93
C ASP A 45 -14.70 6.85 -12.32
N LYS A 46 -13.88 6.53 -13.34
CA LYS A 46 -14.11 6.94 -14.71
C LYS A 46 -15.36 6.28 -15.30
N GLU A 47 -15.52 4.97 -15.12
CA GLU A 47 -16.71 4.24 -15.55
C GLU A 47 -17.97 4.82 -14.89
N LEU A 48 -17.96 5.03 -13.57
CA LEU A 48 -19.07 5.63 -12.83
C LEU A 48 -19.44 7.02 -13.37
N LYS A 49 -18.46 7.83 -13.72
CA LYS A 49 -18.70 9.15 -14.33
C LYS A 49 -19.34 9.01 -15.71
N GLU A 50 -18.80 8.14 -16.57
CA GLU A 50 -19.36 7.88 -17.90
C GLU A 50 -20.78 7.31 -17.85
N PHE A 51 -21.10 6.49 -16.84
CA PHE A 51 -22.48 6.00 -16.61
C PHE A 51 -23.43 7.15 -16.27
N LYS A 52 -23.05 8.02 -15.32
CA LYS A 52 -23.86 9.18 -14.93
C LYS A 52 -24.10 10.15 -16.08
N ASP A 53 -23.03 10.49 -16.82
CA ASP A 53 -23.12 11.41 -17.96
C ASP A 53 -24.06 10.83 -19.05
N LYS A 54 -24.04 9.52 -19.28
CA LYS A 54 -24.96 8.84 -20.21
C LYS A 54 -26.42 8.77 -19.74
N GLU A 55 -26.66 8.75 -18.43
CA GLU A 55 -28.03 8.80 -17.88
C GLU A 55 -28.63 10.22 -17.97
N GLU A 56 -27.83 11.29 -17.81
CA GLU A 56 -28.30 12.68 -17.96
C GLU A 56 -28.60 13.09 -19.41
N LEU A 57 -27.98 12.42 -20.40
CA LEU A 57 -28.16 12.67 -21.83
C LEU A 57 -29.38 11.93 -22.45
N LYS A 58 -30.07 11.08 -21.67
CA LYS A 58 -31.29 10.37 -22.08
C LYS A 58 -32.55 11.07 -21.58
#